data_AF-A0A7S0AE71-F1
#
_entry.id   AF-A0A7S0AE71-F1
#
_cell.length_a   1.000
_cell.length_b   1.000
_cell.length_c   1.000
_cell.angle_alpha   90.00
_cell.angle_beta   90.00
_cell.angle_gamma   90.00
#
_symmetry.space_group_name_H-M   'P 1'
#
loop_
_entity.id
_entity.type
_entity.pdbx_description
1 polymer ?
#
loop_
_entity_poly.entity_id
_entity_poly.type
_entity_poly.pdbx_seq_one_letter_code
_entity_poly.pdbx_strand_id
1 'polypeptide(L)'
;MREFSSSSTDAEEKQDVPFSRVYTHPLSQVMLEHLQNAHGDWLVRNGLNRGLTINRDGSFCIQFPAAYPGDESGRIWTSYDAAKKQHWLSAFKHELLGRYPLHQGEGEWACQMEKHMMRTTVDRMVERIAEADRKTTETGIVSS
;
A
#
# COMPACT_ATOMS: atom_id res chain seq x y z
N MET A 1 -12.44 65.23 -2.05
CA MET A 1 -11.78 64.75 -0.82
C MET A 1 -12.14 63.28 -0.69
N ARG A 2 -11.15 62.38 -0.78
CA ARG A 2 -11.28 60.92 -0.64
C ARG A 2 -10.66 60.57 0.71
N GLU A 3 -11.41 59.89 1.55
CA GLU A 3 -10.98 59.45 2.88
C GLU A 3 -10.89 57.90 2.89
N PHE A 4 -9.74 57.42 3.39
CA PHE A 4 -9.34 56.18 4.10
C PHE A 4 -10.35 55.03 4.28
N SER A 5 -10.01 53.77 4.57
CA SER A 5 -8.87 52.83 4.50
C SER A 5 -9.36 51.55 5.24
N SER A 6 -8.76 50.39 4.93
CA SER A 6 -8.75 49.13 5.71
C SER A 6 -10.03 48.29 5.68
N SER A 7 -10.04 47.09 5.08
CA SER A 7 -9.37 45.85 5.52
C SER A 7 -9.90 45.31 6.84
N SER A 8 -10.78 44.30 6.75
CA SER A 8 -10.89 43.22 7.74
C SER A 8 -11.46 41.99 7.04
N THR A 9 -10.54 41.14 6.57
CA THR A 9 -10.66 39.69 6.68
C THR A 9 -10.92 39.34 8.14
N ASP A 10 -12.02 38.65 8.45
CA ASP A 10 -11.97 37.39 9.22
C ASP A 10 -13.40 36.87 9.48
N ALA A 11 -13.69 35.73 8.90
CA ALA A 11 -14.50 34.73 9.58
C ALA A 11 -13.90 33.40 9.14
N GLU A 12 -12.76 33.09 9.76
CA GLU A 12 -12.13 31.78 9.77
C GLU A 12 -13.20 30.68 9.81
N GLU A 13 -13.34 30.02 8.68
CA GLU A 13 -13.85 28.68 8.56
C GLU A 13 -13.09 27.84 9.59
N LYS A 14 -13.76 27.47 10.68
CA LYS A 14 -13.30 26.41 11.58
C LYS A 14 -13.22 25.13 10.75
N GLN A 15 -12.11 24.98 10.04
CA GLN A 15 -11.62 23.68 9.60
C GLN A 15 -11.21 22.96 10.87
N ASP A 16 -12.21 22.36 11.52
CA ASP A 16 -12.05 21.11 12.22
C ASP A 16 -11.36 20.21 11.21
N VAL A 17 -10.04 20.10 11.30
CA VAL A 17 -9.29 19.02 10.68
C VAL A 17 -9.57 17.84 11.57
N PRO A 18 -10.52 16.94 11.25
CA PRO A 18 -10.45 15.65 11.89
C PRO A 18 -9.12 15.08 11.41
N PHE A 19 -8.20 14.87 12.33
CA PHE A 19 -7.30 13.74 12.22
C PHE A 19 -8.21 12.54 12.07
N SER A 20 -8.61 12.27 10.81
CA SER A 20 -9.54 11.22 10.50
C SER A 20 -8.85 9.98 11.01
N ARG A 21 -9.46 9.31 12.00
CA ARG A 21 -9.15 7.91 12.28
C ARG A 21 -9.45 7.20 10.97
N VAL A 22 -8.46 7.14 10.08
CA VAL A 22 -8.58 6.48 8.80
C VAL A 22 -8.80 5.03 9.18
N TYR A 23 -10.04 4.58 9.03
CA TYR A 23 -10.40 3.19 9.22
C TYR A 23 -9.51 2.41 8.26
N THR A 24 -8.54 1.67 8.77
CA THR A 24 -7.80 0.68 7.99
C THR A 24 -8.64 -0.58 8.01
N HIS A 25 -8.95 -1.17 6.84
CA HIS A 25 -9.69 -2.42 6.82
C HIS A 25 -8.90 -3.45 7.66
N PRO A 26 -9.51 -4.20 8.60
CA PRO A 26 -8.76 -5.05 9.53
C PRO A 26 -7.77 -5.99 8.84
N LEU A 27 -8.14 -6.49 7.66
CA LEU A 27 -7.27 -7.36 6.85
C LEU A 27 -6.08 -6.62 6.24
N SER A 28 -6.31 -5.40 5.75
CA SER A 28 -5.25 -4.52 5.26
C SER A 28 -4.27 -4.14 6.37
N GLN A 29 -4.79 -3.90 7.58
CA GLN A 29 -3.97 -3.59 8.76
C GLN A 29 -3.09 -4.77 9.15
N VAL A 30 -3.64 -5.98 9.27
CA VAL A 30 -2.89 -7.19 9.66
C VAL A 30 -1.75 -7.47 8.68
N MET A 31 -1.98 -7.30 7.38
CA MET A 31 -0.94 -7.52 6.38
C MET A 31 0.13 -6.44 6.41
N LEU A 32 -0.27 -5.17 6.54
CA LEU A 32 0.68 -4.07 6.62
C LEU A 32 1.58 -4.25 7.85
N GLU A 33 1.00 -4.62 8.99
CA GLU A 33 1.72 -4.91 10.22
C GLU A 33 2.68 -6.08 10.06
N HIS A 34 2.24 -7.20 9.44
CA HIS A 34 3.15 -8.32 9.17
C HIS A 34 4.26 -7.95 8.21
N LEU A 35 3.95 -7.22 7.14
CA LEU A 35 4.93 -6.76 6.16
C LEU A 35 5.99 -5.85 6.82
N GLN A 36 5.59 -4.96 7.73
CA GLN A 36 6.51 -4.08 8.46
C GLN A 36 7.33 -4.82 9.52
N ASN A 37 6.71 -5.75 10.26
CA ASN A 37 7.38 -6.46 11.35
C ASN A 37 8.32 -7.58 10.85
N ALA A 38 7.89 -8.37 9.86
CA ALA A 38 8.66 -9.49 9.35
C ALA A 38 9.61 -9.11 8.21
N HIS A 39 9.25 -8.10 7.40
CA HIS A 39 10.00 -7.69 6.21
C HIS A 39 10.46 -6.23 6.27
N GLY A 40 10.53 -5.62 7.46
CA GLY A 40 10.94 -4.22 7.65
C GLY A 40 12.29 -3.88 7.00
N ASP A 41 13.31 -4.71 7.22
CA ASP A 41 14.63 -4.54 6.59
C ASP A 41 14.57 -4.63 5.07
N TRP A 42 13.69 -5.47 4.53
CA TRP A 42 13.49 -5.59 3.09
C TRP A 42 12.78 -4.34 2.54
N LEU A 43 11.78 -3.81 3.25
CA LEU A 43 11.11 -2.56 2.87
C LEU A 43 12.09 -1.38 2.81
N VAL A 44 12.95 -1.25 3.83
CA VAL A 44 13.95 -0.17 3.89
C VAL A 44 14.98 -0.31 2.78
N ARG A 45 15.50 -1.52 2.56
CA ARG A 45 16.47 -1.80 1.47
C ARG A 45 15.91 -1.48 0.08
N ASN A 46 14.62 -1.69 -0.11
CA ASN A 46 13.94 -1.41 -1.38
C ASN A 46 13.33 0.01 -1.45
N GLY A 47 13.54 0.86 -0.44
CA GLY A 47 13.00 2.23 -0.38
C GLY A 47 11.48 2.32 -0.22
N LEU A 48 10.81 1.18 0.04
CA LEU A 48 9.37 1.07 0.18
C LEU A 48 8.83 1.73 1.46
N ASN A 49 9.69 1.97 2.44
CA ASN A 49 9.34 2.68 3.67
C ASN A 49 8.95 4.15 3.44
N ARG A 50 9.20 4.70 2.24
CA ARG A 50 8.86 6.08 1.87
C ARG A 50 7.61 6.19 0.99
N GLY A 51 7.14 5.08 0.43
CA GLY A 51 6.06 5.04 -0.55
C GLY A 51 4.70 4.58 0.00
N LEU A 52 4.55 4.45 1.32
CA LEU A 52 3.31 4.01 1.96
C LEU A 52 2.25 5.11 1.93
N THR A 53 1.10 4.80 1.34
CA THR A 53 -0.13 5.59 1.33
C THR A 53 -1.26 4.76 1.90
N ILE A 54 -2.04 5.32 2.83
CA ILE A 54 -3.25 4.69 3.37
C ILE A 54 -4.45 5.45 2.82
N ASN A 55 -5.35 4.74 2.16
CA ASN A 55 -6.54 5.30 1.54
C ASN A 55 -7.67 5.45 2.57
N ARG A 56 -8.66 6.30 2.27
CA ARG A 56 -9.81 6.57 3.15
C ARG A 56 -10.68 5.34 3.42
N ASP A 57 -10.69 4.38 2.50
CA ASP A 57 -11.41 3.10 2.64
C ASP A 57 -10.64 2.07 3.48
N GLY A 58 -9.43 2.42 3.91
CA GLY A 58 -8.58 1.56 4.72
C GLY A 58 -7.75 0.56 3.97
N SER A 59 -7.74 0.66 2.64
CA SER A 59 -6.72 0.01 1.84
C SER A 59 -5.40 0.77 1.96
N PHE A 60 -4.30 0.10 1.62
CA PHE A 60 -2.97 0.71 1.57
C PHE A 60 -2.35 0.47 0.19
N CYS A 61 -1.42 1.33 -0.18
CA CYS A 61 -0.55 1.21 -1.32
C CYS A 61 0.89 1.53 -0.89
N ILE A 62 1.86 0.74 -1.33
CA ILE A 62 3.28 0.96 -1.11
C ILE A 62 3.92 0.98 -2.48
N GLN A 63 4.45 2.14 -2.88
CA GLN A 63 5.07 2.31 -4.18
C GLN A 63 6.59 2.16 -4.07
N PHE A 64 7.19 1.45 -5.04
CA PHE A 64 8.65 1.43 -5.18
C PHE A 64 9.15 2.81 -5.58
N PRO A 65 10.33 3.23 -5.12
CA PRO A 65 10.94 4.48 -5.56
C PRO A 65 11.14 4.43 -7.07
N ALA A 66 10.55 5.39 -7.78
CA ALA A 66 10.71 5.50 -9.22
C ALA A 66 12.16 5.87 -9.56
N ALA A 67 12.80 5.12 -10.46
CA ALA A 67 14.13 5.47 -10.95
C ALA A 67 14.11 6.76 -11.79
N TYR A 68 13.01 6.98 -12.52
CA TYR A 68 12.77 8.15 -13.36
C TYR A 68 11.33 8.66 -13.20
N PRO A 69 11.08 9.97 -13.38
CA PRO A 69 9.73 10.51 -13.39
C PRO A 69 8.92 9.89 -14.53
N GLY A 70 7.82 9.22 -14.19
CA GLY A 70 6.97 8.50 -15.13
C GLY A 70 7.23 6.98 -15.21
N ASP A 71 8.23 6.46 -14.49
CA ASP A 71 8.47 5.01 -14.40
C ASP A 71 7.63 4.38 -13.29
N GLU A 72 6.90 3.31 -13.60
CA GLU A 72 6.21 2.47 -12.62
C GLU A 72 7.14 1.35 -12.16
N SER A 73 8.11 1.67 -11.32
CA SER A 73 9.10 0.71 -10.81
C SER A 73 8.50 -0.39 -9.91
N GLY A 74 7.22 -0.26 -9.53
CA GLY A 74 6.46 -1.28 -8.83
C GLY A 74 5.50 -0.70 -7.79
N ARG A 75 4.54 -1.51 -7.35
CA ARG A 75 3.69 -1.21 -6.18
C ARG A 75 3.09 -2.46 -5.54
N ILE A 76 2.84 -2.40 -4.24
CA ILE A 76 2.06 -3.38 -3.46
C ILE A 76 0.83 -2.65 -2.95
N TRP A 77 -0.37 -3.16 -3.20
CA TRP A 77 -1.58 -2.49 -2.71
C TRP A 77 -2.68 -3.47 -2.35
N THR A 78 -3.58 -2.99 -1.49
CA THR A 78 -4.85 -3.66 -1.23
C THR A 78 -5.98 -2.95 -1.96
N SER A 79 -6.99 -3.70 -2.38
CA SER A 79 -8.20 -3.14 -3.00
C SER A 79 -9.42 -3.95 -2.61
N TYR A 80 -10.57 -3.28 -2.51
CA TYR A 80 -11.85 -3.93 -2.27
C TYR A 80 -12.64 -4.05 -3.58
N ASP A 81 -13.07 -5.26 -3.91
CA ASP A 81 -14.00 -5.52 -5.00
C ASP A 81 -15.41 -5.67 -4.41
N ALA A 82 -16.24 -4.62 -4.55
CA ALA A 82 -17.59 -4.59 -4.00
C ALA A 82 -18.54 -5.60 -4.68
N ALA A 83 -18.32 -5.92 -5.95
CA ALA A 83 -19.14 -6.89 -6.68
C ALA A 83 -18.92 -8.31 -6.13
N LYS A 84 -17.67 -8.63 -5.79
CA LYS A 84 -17.29 -9.92 -5.18
C LYS A 84 -17.30 -9.91 -3.66
N LYS A 85 -17.50 -8.75 -3.03
CA LYS A 85 -17.30 -8.51 -1.60
C LYS A 85 -15.96 -9.06 -1.09
N GLN A 86 -14.91 -8.91 -1.89
CA GLN A 86 -13.61 -9.54 -1.66
C GLN A 86 -12.52 -8.49 -1.60
N HIS A 87 -11.66 -8.57 -0.58
CA HIS A 87 -10.42 -7.81 -0.55
C HIS A 87 -9.32 -8.55 -1.33
N TRP A 88 -8.46 -7.79 -2.00
CA TRP A 88 -7.36 -8.32 -2.78
C TRP A 88 -6.06 -7.67 -2.33
N LEU A 89 -5.01 -8.47 -2.18
CA LEU A 89 -3.63 -8.01 -2.12
C LEU A 89 -3.03 -8.16 -3.51
N SER A 90 -2.45 -7.10 -4.05
CA SER A 90 -1.83 -7.10 -5.37
C SER A 90 -0.40 -6.61 -5.28
N ALA A 91 0.47 -7.26 -6.07
CA ALA A 91 1.86 -6.86 -6.23
C ALA A 91 2.19 -6.72 -7.70
N PHE A 92 2.80 -5.58 -8.02
CA PHE A 92 3.27 -5.22 -9.34
C PHE A 92 4.74 -4.81 -9.24
N LYS A 93 5.56 -5.30 -10.15
CA LYS A 93 6.94 -4.85 -10.32
C LYS A 93 7.37 -5.14 -11.75
N HIS A 94 7.38 -4.10 -12.60
CA HIS A 94 7.46 -4.18 -14.07
C HIS A 94 6.31 -4.95 -14.75
N GLU A 95 5.86 -6.06 -14.15
CA GLU A 95 4.68 -6.83 -14.50
C GLU A 95 3.82 -7.13 -13.26
N LEU A 96 2.58 -7.58 -13.47
CA LEU A 96 1.70 -8.01 -12.38
C LEU A 96 2.17 -9.37 -11.85
N LEU A 97 2.81 -9.36 -10.68
CA LEU A 97 3.38 -10.57 -10.06
C LEU A 97 2.33 -11.44 -9.39
N GLY A 98 1.23 -10.84 -8.95
CA GLY A 98 0.16 -11.60 -8.33
C GLY A 98 -0.98 -10.75 -7.81
N ARG A 99 -2.13 -11.41 -7.69
CA ARG A 99 -3.33 -10.90 -7.03
C ARG A 99 -3.89 -12.00 -6.15
N TYR A 100 -3.85 -11.78 -4.85
CA TYR A 100 -4.17 -12.77 -3.83
C TYR A 100 -5.48 -12.37 -3.15
N PRO A 101 -6.51 -13.24 -3.18
CA PRO A 101 -7.77 -12.97 -2.51
C PRO A 101 -7.57 -13.07 -1.00
N LEU A 102 -8.11 -12.10 -0.29
CA LEU A 102 -8.14 -12.04 1.16
C LEU A 102 -9.52 -12.53 1.56
N HIS A 103 -9.57 -13.73 2.12
CA HIS A 103 -10.81 -14.32 2.62
C HIS A 103 -11.01 -13.92 4.06
N GLN A 104 -12.14 -13.28 4.35
CA GLN A 104 -12.68 -13.18 5.69
C GLN A 104 -13.39 -14.50 5.97
N GLY A 105 -12.76 -15.38 6.75
CA GLY A 105 -13.41 -16.64 7.08
C GLY A 105 -14.46 -16.40 8.18
N GLU A 106 -15.63 -17.01 8.03
CA GLU A 106 -16.67 -16.91 9.06
C GLU A 106 -16.35 -17.86 10.23
N GLY A 107 -16.10 -17.29 11.42
CA GLY A 107 -15.90 -18.03 12.68
C GLY A 107 -14.60 -17.70 13.45
N GLU A 108 -14.54 -18.00 14.74
CA GLU A 108 -13.40 -17.66 15.61
C GLU A 108 -12.10 -18.41 15.24
N TRP A 109 -12.22 -19.64 14.75
CA TRP A 109 -11.09 -20.45 14.26
C TRP A 109 -10.57 -19.96 12.91
N ALA A 110 -11.44 -19.30 12.15
CA ALA A 110 -11.05 -18.69 10.90
C ALA A 110 -10.08 -17.53 11.15
N CYS A 111 -10.26 -16.73 12.21
CA CYS A 111 -9.41 -15.57 12.46
C CYS A 111 -7.92 -15.91 12.69
N GLN A 112 -7.60 -17.03 13.36
CA GLN A 112 -6.20 -17.48 13.52
C GLN A 112 -5.62 -18.08 12.24
N MET A 113 -6.39 -18.95 11.57
CA MET A 113 -5.99 -19.56 10.30
C MET A 113 -5.78 -18.49 9.22
N GLU A 114 -6.67 -17.50 9.18
CA GLU A 114 -6.68 -16.36 8.28
C GLU A 114 -5.46 -15.47 8.49
N LYS A 115 -5.09 -15.17 9.74
CA LYS A 115 -3.82 -14.48 10.03
C LYS A 115 -2.63 -15.26 9.50
N HIS A 116 -2.54 -16.57 9.76
CA HIS A 116 -1.41 -17.37 9.27
C HIS A 116 -1.35 -17.44 7.73
N MET A 117 -2.50 -17.60 7.07
CA MET A 117 -2.59 -17.58 5.60
C MET A 117 -2.23 -16.22 5.02
N MET A 118 -2.66 -15.12 5.65
CA MET A 118 -2.30 -13.75 5.24
C MET A 118 -0.80 -13.52 5.35
N ARG A 119 -0.19 -13.94 6.46
CA ARG A 119 1.27 -13.88 6.65
C ARG A 119 2.01 -14.65 5.55
N THR A 120 1.62 -15.91 5.34
CA THR A 120 2.19 -16.77 4.29
C THR A 120 2.01 -16.16 2.89
N THR A 121 0.87 -15.50 2.65
CA THR A 121 0.59 -14.83 1.37
C THR A 121 1.50 -13.63 1.16
N VAL A 122 1.70 -12.81 2.19
CA VAL A 122 2.63 -11.68 2.17
C VAL A 122 4.07 -12.18 1.96
N ASP A 123 4.48 -13.23 2.65
CA ASP A 123 5.82 -13.81 2.51
C ASP A 123 6.07 -14.29 1.08
N ARG A 124 5.14 -15.06 0.50
CA ARG A 124 5.20 -15.50 -0.91
C ARG A 124 5.23 -14.34 -1.89
N MET A 125 4.48 -13.27 -1.62
CA MET A 125 4.46 -12.08 -2.45
C MET A 125 5.83 -11.40 -2.43
N VAL A 126 6.45 -11.21 -1.26
CA VAL A 126 7.79 -10.63 -1.12
C VAL A 126 8.84 -11.46 -1.85
N GLU A 127 8.78 -12.80 -1.73
CA GLU A 127 9.65 -13.72 -2.47
C GLU A 127 9.51 -13.54 -3.99
N ARG A 128 8.27 -13.45 -4.49
CA ARG A 128 8.00 -13.24 -5.93
C ARG A 128 8.54 -11.91 -6.44
N ILE A 129 8.44 -10.86 -5.64
CA ILE A 129 9.02 -9.56 -5.98
C ILE A 129 10.55 -9.64 -6.03
N ALA A 130 11.17 -10.30 -5.07
CA ALA A 130 12.63 -10.50 -5.05
C ALA A 130 13.12 -11.39 -6.20
N GLU A 131 12.33 -12.37 -6.63
CA GLU A 131 12.59 -13.16 -7.84
C GLU A 131 12.50 -12.33 -9.11
N ALA A 132 11.48 -11.47 -9.22
CA ALA A 132 11.31 -10.60 -10.38
C ALA A 132 12.51 -9.64 -10.55
N ASP A 133 13.02 -9.08 -9.44
CA ASP A 133 14.23 -8.23 -9.48
C ASP A 133 15.46 -8.93 -10.03
N ARG A 134 15.69 -10.17 -9.61
CA ARG A 134 16.82 -10.96 -10.10
C ARG A 134 16.71 -11.20 -11.60
N LYS A 135 15.52 -11.57 -12.07
CA LYS A 135 15.25 -11.82 -13.49
C LYS A 135 15.45 -10.58 -14.36
N THR A 136 14.96 -9.42 -13.93
CA THR A 136 15.15 -8.15 -14.67
C THR A 136 16.62 -7.77 -14.78
N THR A 137 17.42 -8.05 -13.74
CA THR A 137 18.87 -7.81 -13.76
C THR A 137 19.60 -8.73 -14.75
N GLU A 138 19.14 -9.98 -14.89
CA GLU A 138 19.73 -10.96 -15.81
C GLU A 138 19.36 -10.72 -17.28
N THR A 139 18.16 -10.25 -17.57
CA THR A 139 17.72 -9.96 -18.96
C THR A 139 18.20 -8.60 -19.49
N GLY A 140 18.63 -7.69 -18.61
CA GLY A 140 19.15 -6.36 -18.99
C GLY A 140 20.59 -6.33 -19.54
N ILE A 141 21.29 -7.47 -19.63
CA ILE A 141 22.72 -7.52 -20.03
C ILE A 141 22.94 -7.88 -21.53
N VAL A 142 21.89 -8.13 -22.33
CA VAL A 142 22.05 -8.34 -23.78
C VAL A 142 21.51 -7.16 -24.57
N SER A 143 22.33 -6.11 -24.69
CA SER A 143 22.30 -5.16 -25.83
C SER A 143 23.56 -4.28 -25.80
N SER A 144 24.63 -4.78 -26.42
CA SER A 144 25.73 -3.98 -26.97
C SER A 144 26.31 -4.70 -28.15
#